data_AF-A0A5N5LHQ4-F1
#
_entry.id   AF-A0A5N5LHQ4-F1
#
_cell.length_a   1.000
_cell.length_b   1.000
_cell.length_c   1.000
_cell.angle_alpha   90.00
_cell.angle_beta   90.00
_cell.angle_gamma   90.00
#
_symmetry.space_group_name_H-M   'P 1'
#
loop_
_entity.id
_entity.type
_entity.pdbx_description
1 polymer ?
#
loop_
_entity_poly.entity_id
_entity_poly.type
_entity_poly.pdbx_seq_one_letter_code
_entity_poly.pdbx_strand_id
1 'polypeptide(L)'
;MQLQKVQLACQTDRTLLSPSVKLKSDILDALASEIIKYKAYPSSADCDVAAALVRKHRCLREKGSVSGYYGWKISLKYKTENYRTKLMNIGCSELNIISHKRKGSMGSHNQVKRPRKAEVNYYPDYPLGETKDTLEKQRIALLSEMTKRNNKQVIKAQMDRTFAHRRHEVFEDLPFILEFKKRWPALFTEREVSAEFSRITTVPLVSKFMGQLDQFSAQLLKIFKKKGGTGAQKITSILSVMDQNATRKKT
;
A
#
# COMPACT_ATOMS: atom_id res chain seq x y z
N MET A 1 10.96 -10.75 -33.10
CA MET A 1 11.21 -11.21 -34.49
C MET A 1 9.95 -11.65 -35.24
N GLN A 2 9.01 -12.41 -34.65
CA GLN A 2 7.83 -12.93 -35.37
C GLN A 2 6.70 -11.90 -35.59
N LEU A 3 6.47 -11.00 -34.61
CA LEU A 3 5.39 -10.00 -34.67
C LEU A 3 5.58 -8.95 -35.78
N GLN A 4 6.83 -8.54 -36.05
CA GLN A 4 7.14 -7.57 -37.11
C GLN A 4 6.92 -8.14 -38.51
N LYS A 5 7.30 -9.41 -38.76
CA LYS A 5 7.05 -10.09 -40.04
C LYS A 5 5.55 -10.27 -40.30
N VAL A 6 4.80 -10.62 -39.25
CA VAL A 6 3.34 -10.79 -39.28
C VAL A 6 2.61 -9.45 -39.47
N GLN A 7 3.16 -8.36 -38.93
CA GLN A 7 2.61 -7.03 -39.09
C GLN A 7 2.82 -6.46 -40.49
N LEU A 8 3.97 -6.75 -41.12
CA LEU A 8 4.24 -6.39 -42.51
C LEU A 8 3.23 -7.08 -43.45
N ALA A 9 2.98 -8.38 -43.25
CA ALA A 9 2.03 -9.16 -44.05
C ALA A 9 0.57 -8.68 -43.91
N CYS A 10 0.21 -8.12 -42.76
CA CYS A 10 -1.15 -7.62 -42.55
C CYS A 10 -1.38 -6.18 -43.05
N GLN A 11 -0.30 -5.41 -43.22
CA GLN A 11 -0.37 -4.09 -43.86
C GLN A 11 -0.67 -4.21 -45.37
N THR A 12 -0.22 -5.29 -46.01
CA THR A 12 -0.45 -5.55 -47.44
C THR A 12 -1.85 -6.09 -47.75
N ASP A 13 -2.38 -7.05 -46.98
CA ASP A 13 -3.63 -7.74 -47.36
C ASP A 13 -4.91 -7.25 -46.65
N ARG A 14 -4.85 -6.32 -45.69
CA ARG A 14 -5.99 -5.94 -44.81
C ARG A 14 -6.70 -7.13 -44.13
N THR A 15 -6.05 -8.29 -44.06
CA THR A 15 -6.66 -9.52 -43.53
C THR A 15 -6.52 -9.57 -42.01
N LEU A 16 -7.63 -9.60 -41.30
CA LEU A 16 -7.66 -9.82 -39.85
C LEU A 16 -7.00 -11.15 -39.50
N LEU A 17 -5.93 -11.11 -38.70
CA LEU A 17 -5.22 -12.30 -38.28
C LEU A 17 -5.96 -12.96 -37.13
N SER A 18 -6.09 -14.28 -37.19
CA SER A 18 -6.30 -15.10 -36.01
C SER A 18 -4.92 -15.48 -35.47
N PRO A 19 -4.34 -14.76 -34.49
CA PRO A 19 -3.02 -15.09 -33.97
C PRO A 19 -3.03 -16.52 -33.41
N SER A 20 -1.93 -17.24 -33.63
CA SER A 20 -1.76 -18.56 -33.02
C SER A 20 -1.84 -18.46 -31.50
N VAL A 21 -2.29 -19.53 -30.84
CA VAL A 21 -2.44 -19.57 -29.38
C VAL A 21 -1.13 -19.19 -28.67
N LYS A 22 0.01 -19.64 -29.20
CA LYS A 22 1.34 -19.31 -28.69
C LYS A 22 1.67 -17.82 -28.84
N LEU A 23 1.49 -17.25 -30.03
CA LEU A 23 1.75 -15.82 -30.27
C LEU A 23 0.85 -14.93 -29.41
N LYS A 24 -0.43 -15.28 -29.27
CA LYS A 24 -1.36 -14.57 -28.38
C LYS A 24 -0.87 -14.62 -26.94
N SER A 25 -0.41 -15.79 -26.47
CA SER A 25 0.14 -15.94 -25.12
C SER A 25 1.37 -15.06 -24.89
N ASP A 26 2.33 -15.04 -25.83
CA ASP A 26 3.58 -14.29 -25.69
C ASP A 26 3.33 -12.77 -25.61
N ILE A 27 2.41 -12.26 -26.43
CA ILE A 27 1.99 -10.84 -26.38
C ILE A 27 1.37 -10.52 -25.02
N LEU A 28 0.49 -11.39 -24.51
CA LEU A 28 -0.17 -11.19 -23.22
C LEU A 28 0.82 -11.29 -22.05
N ASP A 29 1.81 -12.21 -22.10
CA ASP A 29 2.87 -12.32 -21.10
C ASP A 29 3.71 -11.03 -21.03
N ALA A 30 4.12 -10.49 -22.17
CA ALA A 30 4.88 -9.24 -22.25
C ALA A 30 4.09 -8.02 -21.75
N LEU A 31 2.79 -7.94 -22.05
CA LEU A 31 1.95 -6.86 -21.53
C LEU A 31 1.70 -7.02 -20.03
N ALA A 32 1.49 -8.25 -19.55
CA ALA A 32 1.25 -8.52 -18.14
C ALA A 32 2.47 -8.18 -17.28
N SER A 33 3.68 -8.50 -17.75
CA SER A 33 4.91 -8.16 -17.03
C SER A 33 5.11 -6.65 -16.91
N GLU A 34 4.84 -5.87 -17.97
CA GLU A 34 4.93 -4.41 -17.91
C GLU A 34 3.86 -3.80 -17.00
N ILE A 35 2.61 -4.25 -17.06
CA ILE A 35 1.54 -3.72 -16.20
C ILE A 35 1.88 -3.92 -14.72
N ILE A 36 2.41 -5.09 -14.36
CA ILE A 36 2.69 -5.43 -12.97
C ILE A 36 3.86 -4.61 -12.39
N LYS A 37 4.82 -4.16 -13.21
CA LYS A 37 5.87 -3.23 -12.76
C LYS A 37 5.31 -1.91 -12.22
N TYR A 38 4.20 -1.45 -12.76
CA TYR A 38 3.54 -0.21 -12.31
C TYR A 38 2.52 -0.46 -11.20
N LYS A 39 1.82 -1.60 -11.24
CA LYS A 39 0.75 -1.94 -10.29
C LYS A 39 0.59 -3.43 -10.10
N ALA A 40 0.92 -3.91 -8.90
CA ALA A 40 0.81 -5.32 -8.51
C ALA A 40 -0.62 -5.91 -8.60
N TYR A 41 -1.66 -5.08 -8.41
CA TYR A 41 -3.07 -5.45 -8.52
C TYR A 41 -3.79 -4.57 -9.54
N PRO A 42 -3.64 -4.86 -10.85
CA PRO A 42 -4.27 -4.07 -11.90
C PRO A 42 -5.80 -4.20 -11.84
N SER A 43 -6.46 -3.06 -11.97
CA SER A 43 -7.90 -2.94 -12.12
C SER A 43 -8.33 -3.19 -13.57
N SER A 44 -9.64 -3.26 -13.81
CA SER A 44 -10.17 -3.37 -15.17
C SER A 44 -9.75 -2.22 -16.08
N ALA A 45 -9.57 -1.00 -15.53
CA ALA A 45 -9.11 0.16 -16.29
C ALA A 45 -7.65 0.03 -16.71
N ASP A 46 -6.80 -0.59 -15.88
CA ASP A 46 -5.39 -0.83 -16.20
C ASP A 46 -5.23 -1.82 -17.36
N CYS A 47 -6.26 -2.63 -17.66
CA CYS A 47 -6.31 -3.54 -18.80
C CYS A 47 -6.76 -2.87 -20.11
N ASP A 48 -7.12 -1.58 -20.12
CA ASP A 48 -7.51 -0.85 -21.33
C ASP A 48 -6.33 -0.59 -22.29
N VAL A 49 -5.11 -0.94 -21.88
CA VAL A 49 -3.93 -1.07 -22.76
C VAL A 49 -4.21 -2.01 -23.93
N ALA A 50 -5.13 -2.97 -23.78
CA ALA A 50 -5.62 -3.81 -24.88
C ALA A 50 -6.21 -2.99 -26.06
N ALA A 51 -6.86 -1.85 -25.79
CA ALA A 51 -7.36 -0.96 -26.84
C ALA A 51 -6.20 -0.31 -27.61
N ALA A 52 -5.14 0.11 -26.91
CA ALA A 52 -3.94 0.66 -27.52
C ALA A 52 -3.19 -0.38 -28.37
N LEU A 53 -3.12 -1.64 -27.91
CA LEU A 53 -2.57 -2.77 -28.66
C LEU A 53 -3.29 -2.94 -30.00
N VAL A 54 -4.63 -3.05 -29.99
CA VAL A 54 -5.41 -3.26 -31.21
C VAL A 54 -5.40 -2.02 -32.13
N ARG A 55 -5.36 -0.80 -31.57
CA ARG A 55 -5.22 0.43 -32.36
C ARG A 55 -3.88 0.47 -33.12
N LYS A 56 -2.79 0.07 -32.46
CA LYS A 56 -1.45 0.02 -33.06
C LYS A 56 -1.29 -1.15 -34.04
N HIS A 57 -1.94 -2.27 -33.73
CA HIS A 57 -1.89 -3.51 -34.50
C HIS A 57 -3.30 -3.90 -34.93
N ARG A 58 -3.84 -3.21 -35.95
CA ARG A 58 -5.21 -3.44 -36.46
C ARG A 58 -5.46 -4.91 -36.87
N CYS A 59 -4.39 -5.61 -37.21
CA CYS A 59 -4.37 -7.03 -37.53
C CYS A 59 -4.83 -7.96 -36.40
N LEU A 60 -4.70 -7.51 -35.15
CA LEU A 60 -5.08 -8.27 -33.94
C LEU A 60 -6.56 -8.06 -33.55
N ARG A 61 -7.33 -7.27 -34.31
CA ARG A 61 -8.72 -6.97 -33.98
C ARG A 61 -9.58 -8.24 -34.01
N GLU A 62 -10.30 -8.50 -32.93
CA GLU A 62 -11.18 -9.68 -32.82
C GLU A 62 -12.41 -9.54 -33.74
N LYS A 63 -12.69 -10.60 -34.51
CA LYS A 63 -13.89 -10.69 -35.35
C LYS A 63 -15.13 -10.84 -34.45
N GLY A 64 -16.21 -10.12 -34.77
CA GLY A 64 -17.49 -10.21 -34.04
C GLY A 64 -17.57 -9.42 -32.73
N SER A 65 -16.50 -8.73 -32.31
CA SER A 65 -16.55 -7.81 -31.17
C SER A 65 -16.82 -6.38 -31.65
N VAL A 66 -17.82 -5.70 -31.05
CA VAL A 66 -18.15 -4.29 -31.35
C VAL A 66 -16.94 -3.37 -31.14
N SER A 67 -16.17 -3.60 -30.06
CA SER A 67 -14.96 -2.84 -29.77
C SER A 67 -13.71 -3.39 -30.45
N GLY A 68 -13.69 -4.69 -30.77
CA GLY A 68 -12.56 -5.36 -31.43
C GLY A 68 -11.36 -5.67 -30.52
N TYR A 69 -11.39 -5.23 -29.25
CA TYR A 69 -10.33 -5.46 -28.26
C TYR A 69 -10.85 -6.05 -26.93
N TYR A 70 -12.17 -6.29 -26.80
CA TYR A 70 -12.74 -6.74 -25.52
C TYR A 70 -12.20 -8.10 -25.07
N GLY A 71 -12.08 -9.09 -25.94
CA GLY A 71 -11.51 -10.39 -25.59
C GLY A 71 -10.02 -10.32 -25.29
N TRP A 72 -9.28 -9.37 -25.88
CA TRP A 72 -7.90 -9.06 -25.46
C TRP A 72 -7.87 -8.48 -24.05
N LYS A 73 -8.78 -7.56 -23.70
CA LYS A 73 -8.90 -7.01 -22.35
C LYS A 73 -9.17 -8.09 -21.31
N ILE A 74 -10.10 -9.01 -21.60
CA ILE A 74 -10.42 -10.14 -20.72
C ILE A 74 -9.23 -11.11 -20.61
N SER A 75 -8.61 -11.47 -21.73
CA SER A 75 -7.45 -12.36 -21.74
C SER A 75 -6.28 -11.77 -20.96
N LEU A 76 -6.05 -10.45 -21.09
CA LEU A 76 -5.01 -9.72 -20.37
C LEU A 76 -5.27 -9.71 -18.87
N LYS A 77 -6.51 -9.50 -18.44
CA LYS A 77 -6.90 -9.60 -17.02
C LYS A 77 -6.57 -10.96 -16.41
N TYR A 78 -6.93 -12.05 -17.08
CA TYR A 78 -6.57 -13.39 -16.61
C TYR A 78 -5.06 -13.63 -16.64
N LYS A 79 -4.37 -13.13 -17.67
CA LYS A 79 -2.93 -13.27 -17.80
C LYS A 79 -2.17 -12.53 -16.70
N THR A 80 -2.55 -11.29 -16.39
CA THR A 80 -1.99 -10.52 -15.28
C THR A 80 -2.19 -11.23 -13.95
N GLU A 81 -3.36 -11.81 -13.71
CA GLU A 81 -3.64 -12.56 -12.47
C GLU A 81 -2.78 -13.84 -12.36
N ASN A 82 -2.60 -14.56 -13.47
CA ASN A 82 -1.74 -15.73 -13.53
C ASN A 82 -0.25 -15.36 -13.40
N TYR A 83 0.19 -14.27 -14.03
CA TYR A 83 1.57 -13.77 -13.93
C TYR A 83 1.89 -13.35 -12.50
N ARG A 84 0.97 -12.64 -11.84
CA ARG A 84 1.03 -12.32 -10.41
C ARG A 84 1.17 -13.58 -9.55
N THR A 85 0.42 -14.64 -9.89
CA THR A 85 0.53 -15.94 -9.19
C THR A 85 1.87 -16.62 -9.42
N LYS A 86 2.46 -16.53 -10.62
CA LYS A 86 3.82 -17.01 -10.87
C LYS A 86 4.87 -16.23 -10.07
N LEU A 87 4.75 -14.90 -10.01
CA LEU A 87 5.64 -14.06 -9.20
C LEU A 87 5.55 -14.38 -7.71
N MET A 88 4.34 -14.65 -7.19
CA MET A 88 4.17 -15.17 -5.82
C MET A 88 4.97 -16.45 -5.58
N ASN A 89 4.93 -17.40 -6.52
CA ASN A 89 5.62 -18.69 -6.38
C ASN A 89 7.15 -18.58 -6.49
N ILE A 90 7.65 -17.53 -7.15
CA ILE A 90 9.09 -17.25 -7.29
C ILE A 90 9.64 -16.45 -6.09
N GLY A 91 8.76 -15.98 -5.18
CA GLY A 91 9.16 -15.33 -3.94
C GLY A 91 9.13 -13.80 -3.95
N CYS A 92 8.39 -13.15 -4.87
CA CYS A 92 8.17 -11.70 -4.79
C CYS A 92 7.38 -11.34 -3.52
N SER A 93 8.04 -10.67 -2.58
CA SER A 93 7.54 -10.43 -1.23
C SER A 93 6.31 -9.50 -1.19
N GLU A 94 6.20 -8.53 -2.11
CA GLU A 94 5.03 -7.65 -2.25
C GLU A 94 3.70 -8.39 -2.47
N LEU A 95 3.75 -9.63 -2.97
CA LEU A 95 2.57 -10.45 -3.28
C LEU A 95 2.32 -11.57 -2.25
N ASN A 96 3.23 -11.78 -1.29
CA ASN A 96 3.20 -12.92 -0.35
C ASN A 96 2.19 -12.74 0.81
N ILE A 97 1.58 -11.56 0.90
CA ILE A 97 0.59 -11.18 1.94
C ILE A 97 -0.65 -12.09 1.93
N ILE A 98 -1.06 -12.60 0.77
CA ILE A 98 -2.25 -13.46 0.64
C ILE A 98 -1.93 -14.93 0.97
N SER A 99 -0.67 -15.37 0.83
CA SER A 99 -0.29 -16.76 1.12
C SER A 99 -0.29 -17.03 2.63
N HIS A 100 0.14 -16.05 3.44
CA HIS A 100 0.17 -16.16 4.90
C HIS A 100 -1.24 -16.21 5.50
N LYS A 101 -2.23 -15.57 4.84
CA LYS A 101 -3.66 -15.74 5.17
C LYS A 101 -4.20 -17.14 4.91
N ARG A 102 -3.59 -17.93 4.02
CA ARG A 102 -4.02 -19.31 3.71
C ARG A 102 -3.33 -20.37 4.57
N LYS A 103 -2.11 -20.11 5.04
CA LYS A 103 -1.38 -21.02 5.95
C LYS A 103 -1.71 -20.82 7.44
N GLY A 104 -2.35 -19.72 7.82
CA GLY A 104 -2.74 -19.41 9.21
C GLY A 104 -3.95 -20.18 9.76
N SER A 105 -4.11 -21.47 9.42
CA SER A 105 -5.11 -22.36 10.04
C SER A 105 -4.47 -23.45 10.89
N MET A 106 -3.36 -23.17 11.55
CA MET A 106 -2.85 -24.02 12.63
C MET A 106 -2.41 -23.14 13.80
N GLY A 107 -3.35 -22.92 14.72
CA GLY A 107 -3.13 -22.59 16.13
C GLY A 107 -2.21 -21.42 16.50
N SER A 108 -2.80 -20.25 16.80
CA SER A 108 -2.26 -19.37 17.84
C SER A 108 -3.40 -18.66 18.58
N HIS A 109 -3.32 -18.70 19.92
CA HIS A 109 -4.37 -18.32 20.87
C HIS A 109 -4.42 -16.80 21.12
N ASN A 110 -4.48 -16.00 20.05
CA ASN A 110 -4.81 -14.58 20.17
C ASN A 110 -5.94 -14.29 19.18
N GLN A 111 -7.17 -14.35 19.68
CA GLN A 111 -8.37 -13.91 18.97
C GLN A 111 -8.37 -12.38 18.80
N VAL A 112 -7.38 -11.85 18.07
CA VAL A 112 -7.42 -10.48 17.59
C VAL A 112 -8.50 -10.44 16.50
N LYS A 113 -9.51 -9.59 16.71
CA LYS A 113 -10.63 -9.40 15.79
C LYS A 113 -10.12 -9.26 14.36
N ARG A 114 -10.83 -9.88 13.41
CA ARG A 114 -10.50 -9.82 11.98
C ARG A 114 -10.30 -8.36 11.54
N PRO A 115 -9.25 -8.08 10.76
CA PRO A 115 -9.07 -6.83 10.04
C PRO A 115 -10.33 -6.34 9.33
N ARG A 116 -10.87 -5.18 9.71
CA ARG A 116 -11.94 -4.51 8.93
C ARG A 116 -11.29 -3.64 7.86
N LYS A 117 -11.65 -3.86 6.57
CA LYS A 117 -11.63 -3.00 5.35
C LYS A 117 -10.66 -1.79 5.18
N ALA A 118 -9.69 -1.55 6.05
CA ALA A 118 -8.82 -0.37 6.06
C ALA A 118 -7.36 -0.69 6.44
N GLU A 119 -6.99 -1.97 6.57
CA GLU A 119 -5.59 -2.35 6.75
C GLU A 119 -4.84 -2.17 5.44
N VAL A 120 -3.97 -1.17 5.42
CA VAL A 120 -2.99 -1.00 4.35
C VAL A 120 -1.95 -2.10 4.52
N ASN A 121 -2.13 -3.17 3.75
CA ASN A 121 -1.19 -4.30 3.69
C ASN A 121 0.05 -3.89 2.89
N TYR A 122 0.75 -2.85 3.33
CA TYR A 122 1.98 -2.42 2.68
C TYR A 122 3.16 -3.21 3.27
N TYR A 123 3.74 -4.06 2.43
CA TYR A 123 4.89 -4.92 2.70
C TYR A 123 5.94 -4.64 1.61
N PRO A 124 6.84 -3.67 1.82
CA PRO A 124 7.85 -3.31 0.82
C PRO A 124 9.01 -4.31 0.80
N ASP A 125 9.64 -4.47 -0.35
CA ASP A 125 10.92 -5.17 -0.48
C ASP A 125 12.08 -4.39 0.16
N TYR A 126 13.18 -5.08 0.44
CA TYR A 126 14.41 -4.41 0.87
C TYR A 126 15.01 -3.55 -0.25
N PRO A 127 15.56 -2.36 0.07
CA PRO A 127 16.25 -1.55 -0.92
C PRO A 127 17.40 -2.32 -1.60
N LEU A 128 17.72 -1.93 -2.84
CA LEU A 128 18.81 -2.54 -3.60
C LEU A 128 20.14 -2.50 -2.82
N GLY A 129 20.76 -3.66 -2.65
CA GLY A 129 22.02 -3.81 -1.91
C GLY A 129 21.87 -3.93 -0.39
N GLU A 130 20.64 -3.82 0.15
CA GLU A 130 20.35 -4.09 1.56
C GLU A 130 19.90 -5.53 1.76
N THR A 131 20.38 -6.14 2.84
CA THR A 131 19.96 -7.46 3.31
C THR A 131 19.37 -7.34 4.72
N LYS A 132 18.77 -8.43 5.22
CA LYS A 132 18.30 -8.49 6.62
C LYS A 132 19.41 -8.13 7.61
N ASP A 133 20.63 -8.62 7.38
CA ASP A 133 21.77 -8.40 8.26
C ASP A 133 22.30 -6.96 8.21
N THR A 134 22.31 -6.32 7.03
CA THR A 134 22.74 -4.92 6.93
C THR A 134 21.74 -3.99 7.62
N LEU A 135 20.44 -4.26 7.49
CA LEU A 135 19.39 -3.50 8.15
C LEU A 135 19.35 -3.74 9.67
N GLU A 136 19.66 -4.96 10.14
CA GLU A 136 19.81 -5.24 11.57
C GLU A 136 21.01 -4.49 12.17
N LYS A 137 22.15 -4.37 11.46
CA LYS A 137 23.28 -3.51 11.88
C LYS A 137 22.85 -2.05 11.97
N GLN A 138 22.06 -1.56 11.03
CA GLN A 138 21.53 -0.20 11.08
C GLN A 138 20.57 0.02 12.25
N ARG A 139 19.74 -0.96 12.59
CA ARG A 139 18.89 -0.92 13.79
C ARG A 139 19.73 -0.83 15.06
N ILE A 140 20.81 -1.59 15.17
CA ILE A 140 21.72 -1.51 16.33
C ILE A 140 22.32 -0.10 16.42
N ALA A 141 22.81 0.45 15.31
CA ALA A 141 23.35 1.81 15.26
C ALA A 141 22.32 2.87 15.67
N LEU A 142 21.05 2.68 15.29
CA LEU A 142 19.95 3.57 15.68
C LEU A 142 19.77 3.67 17.19
N LEU A 143 19.97 2.57 17.95
CA LEU A 143 19.91 2.62 19.40
C LEU A 143 20.95 3.58 19.99
N SER A 144 22.17 3.58 19.44
CA SER A 144 23.22 4.52 19.84
C SER A 144 22.94 5.96 19.38
N GLU A 145 22.31 6.16 18.23
CA GLU A 145 21.93 7.50 17.78
C GLU A 145 20.84 8.13 18.65
N MET A 146 19.95 7.33 19.22
CA MET A 146 18.90 7.81 20.12
C MET A 146 19.40 8.32 21.46
N THR A 147 20.59 7.91 21.91
CA THR A 147 21.16 8.40 23.18
C THR A 147 21.88 9.74 23.01
N LYS A 148 22.19 10.14 21.78
CA LYS A 148 22.91 11.38 21.45
C LYS A 148 21.99 12.59 21.44
N ARG A 149 22.50 13.74 21.88
CA ARG A 149 21.77 15.02 21.82
C ARG A 149 21.67 15.52 20.38
N ASN A 150 20.53 16.12 20.03
CA ASN A 150 20.26 16.77 18.73
C ASN A 150 20.29 15.87 17.47
N ASN A 151 20.18 14.55 17.60
CA ASN A 151 20.27 13.62 16.46
C ASN A 151 18.96 13.33 15.73
N LYS A 152 17.98 14.22 15.82
CA LYS A 152 16.63 14.00 15.26
C LYS A 152 16.62 13.75 13.75
N GLN A 153 17.52 14.38 12.99
CA GLN A 153 17.61 14.17 11.54
C GLN A 153 18.23 12.83 11.19
N VAL A 154 19.27 12.41 11.92
CA VAL A 154 19.93 11.11 11.75
C VAL A 154 18.97 9.97 12.06
N ILE A 155 18.25 10.08 13.19
CA ILE A 155 17.20 9.13 13.59
C ILE A 155 16.15 9.00 12.50
N LYS A 156 15.64 10.13 11.98
CA LYS A 156 14.65 10.12 10.89
C LYS A 156 15.17 9.37 9.66
N ALA A 157 16.39 9.66 9.22
CA ALA A 157 16.99 9.02 8.05
C ALA A 157 17.22 7.52 8.25
N GLN A 158 17.70 7.11 9.43
CA GLN A 158 17.86 5.71 9.77
C GLN A 158 16.52 4.97 9.86
N MET A 159 15.51 5.62 10.44
CA MET A 159 14.14 5.10 10.46
C MET A 159 13.58 4.95 9.04
N ASP A 160 13.79 5.92 8.15
CA ASP A 160 13.39 5.82 6.73
C ASP A 160 14.05 4.60 6.05
N ARG A 161 15.36 4.41 6.22
CA ARG A 161 16.11 3.32 5.59
C ARG A 161 15.71 1.93 6.10
N THR A 162 15.38 1.83 7.39
CA THR A 162 15.03 0.57 8.06
C THR A 162 13.52 0.25 8.03
N PHE A 163 12.72 1.03 7.30
CA PHE A 163 11.27 0.85 7.23
C PHE A 163 10.85 -0.55 6.77
N ALA A 164 11.44 -1.05 5.68
CA ALA A 164 11.10 -2.38 5.17
C ALA A 164 11.41 -3.48 6.20
N HIS A 165 12.54 -3.38 6.90
CA HIS A 165 12.92 -4.33 7.94
C HIS A 165 11.91 -4.38 9.10
N ARG A 166 11.45 -3.21 9.57
CA ARG A 166 10.39 -3.14 10.57
C ARG A 166 9.08 -3.77 10.10
N ARG A 167 8.69 -3.51 8.85
CA ARG A 167 7.47 -4.10 8.29
C ARG A 167 7.58 -5.62 8.24
N HIS A 168 8.73 -6.14 7.80
CA HIS A 168 8.99 -7.57 7.80
C HIS A 168 8.90 -8.15 9.21
N GLU A 169 9.54 -7.55 10.21
CA GLU A 169 9.47 -8.00 11.61
C GLU A 169 8.02 -8.02 12.14
N VAL A 170 7.24 -6.96 11.89
CA VAL A 170 5.83 -6.90 12.33
C VAL A 170 4.97 -7.97 11.65
N PHE A 171 5.24 -8.29 10.39
CA PHE A 171 4.43 -9.25 9.62
C PHE A 171 4.86 -10.70 9.78
N GLU A 172 6.16 -10.98 9.86
CA GLU A 172 6.74 -12.32 9.93
C GLU A 172 6.90 -12.80 11.36
N ASP A 173 7.55 -11.99 12.20
CA ASP A 173 7.94 -12.40 13.55
C ASP A 173 6.79 -12.20 14.55
N LEU A 174 5.78 -11.37 14.21
CA LEU A 174 4.62 -11.04 15.03
C LEU A 174 4.98 -10.80 16.51
N PRO A 175 5.97 -9.93 16.79
CA PRO A 175 6.55 -9.81 18.12
C PRO A 175 5.54 -9.23 19.12
N PHE A 176 5.69 -9.61 20.40
CA PHE A 176 5.01 -8.91 21.48
C PHE A 176 5.39 -7.43 21.50
N ILE A 177 4.42 -6.56 21.78
CA ILE A 177 4.61 -5.10 21.74
C ILE A 177 5.74 -4.62 22.67
N LEU A 178 5.96 -5.32 23.80
CA LEU A 178 7.04 -4.99 24.74
C LEU A 178 8.42 -5.24 24.13
N GLU A 179 8.59 -6.37 23.43
CA GLU A 179 9.85 -6.71 22.75
C GLU A 179 10.06 -5.83 21.52
N PHE A 180 9.00 -5.57 20.76
CA PHE A 180 9.05 -4.65 19.63
C PHE A 180 9.46 -3.23 20.06
N LYS A 181 8.95 -2.75 21.20
CA LYS A 181 9.35 -1.46 21.80
C LYS A 181 10.81 -1.42 22.19
N LYS A 182 11.36 -2.52 22.75
CA LYS A 182 12.78 -2.60 23.08
C LYS A 182 13.67 -2.54 21.83
N ARG A 183 13.24 -3.19 20.74
CA ARG A 183 13.99 -3.19 19.47
C ARG A 183 13.90 -1.86 18.71
N TRP A 184 12.73 -1.21 18.74
CA TRP A 184 12.44 0.03 18.00
C TRP A 184 11.91 1.14 18.91
N PRO A 185 12.70 1.61 19.89
CA PRO A 185 12.26 2.65 20.83
C PRO A 185 11.91 3.97 20.12
N ALA A 186 12.53 4.26 18.97
CA ALA A 186 12.23 5.45 18.16
C ALA A 186 10.76 5.52 17.75
N LEU A 187 10.11 4.38 17.42
CA LEU A 187 8.69 4.34 17.07
C LEU A 187 7.75 4.80 18.20
N PHE A 188 8.24 4.88 19.43
CA PHE A 188 7.48 5.35 20.58
C PHE A 188 7.73 6.83 20.89
N THR A 189 8.28 7.55 19.92
CA THR A 189 8.34 9.02 19.91
C THR A 189 7.27 9.57 18.97
N GLU A 190 6.66 10.70 19.32
CA GLU A 190 5.60 11.34 18.52
C GLU A 190 6.01 11.59 17.06
N ARG A 191 7.25 12.03 16.87
CA ARG A 191 7.79 12.33 15.54
C ARG A 191 7.88 11.09 14.65
N GLU A 192 8.49 10.02 15.16
CA GLU A 192 8.72 8.83 14.34
C GLU A 192 7.46 7.97 14.20
N VAL A 193 6.55 7.93 15.18
CA VAL A 193 5.26 7.26 15.00
C VAL A 193 4.42 7.95 13.92
N SER A 194 4.45 9.29 13.88
CA SER A 194 3.77 10.07 12.83
C SER A 194 4.40 9.84 11.46
N ALA A 195 5.72 9.80 11.38
CA ALA A 195 6.44 9.47 10.15
C ALA A 195 6.13 8.04 9.68
N GLU A 196 6.13 7.06 10.58
CA GLU A 196 5.83 5.66 10.26
C GLU A 196 4.39 5.48 9.77
N PHE A 197 3.42 6.14 10.42
CA PHE A 197 2.04 6.18 9.94
C PHE A 197 1.96 6.72 8.51
N SER A 198 2.70 7.80 8.24
CA SER A 198 2.72 8.41 6.90
C SER A 198 3.38 7.49 5.87
N ARG A 199 4.44 6.75 6.23
CA ARG A 199 5.08 5.74 5.36
C ARG A 199 4.13 4.59 5.00
N ILE A 200 3.26 4.18 5.94
CA ILE A 200 2.30 3.09 5.72
C ILE A 200 1.08 3.56 4.94
N THR A 201 0.51 4.70 5.31
CA THR A 201 -0.81 5.13 4.82
C THR A 201 -0.75 6.19 3.72
N THR A 202 0.42 6.78 3.48
CA THR A 202 0.63 7.99 2.65
C THR A 202 -0.11 9.24 3.12
N VAL A 203 -0.73 9.20 4.31
CA VAL A 203 -1.49 10.29 4.90
C VAL A 203 -0.67 10.99 5.99
N PRO A 204 -0.54 12.33 5.95
CA PRO A 204 0.19 13.07 6.98
C PRO A 204 -0.63 13.12 8.29
N LEU A 205 -0.30 12.23 9.24
CA LEU A 205 -1.09 11.95 10.45
C LEU A 205 -1.56 13.22 11.18
N VAL A 206 -0.62 14.05 11.61
CA VAL A 206 -0.91 15.22 12.47
C VAL A 206 -1.80 16.22 11.75
N SER A 207 -1.42 16.63 10.54
CA SER A 207 -2.18 17.62 9.77
C SER A 207 -3.58 17.11 9.42
N LYS A 208 -3.72 15.83 9.04
CA LYS A 208 -5.00 15.23 8.72
C LYS A 208 -5.87 15.14 9.97
N PHE A 209 -5.29 14.70 11.10
CA PHE A 209 -6.00 14.61 12.37
C PHE A 209 -6.51 15.98 12.84
N MET A 210 -5.65 16.99 12.85
CA MET A 210 -6.03 18.36 13.24
C MET A 210 -7.09 18.93 12.31
N GLY A 211 -6.93 18.80 10.98
CA GLY A 211 -7.94 19.27 10.04
C GLY A 211 -9.29 18.56 10.18
N GLN A 212 -9.31 17.27 10.53
CA GLN A 212 -10.55 16.55 10.85
C GLN A 212 -11.13 17.01 12.19
N LEU A 213 -10.30 17.25 13.21
CA LEU A 213 -10.77 17.83 14.46
C LEU A 213 -11.42 19.18 14.23
N ASP A 214 -10.78 20.10 13.50
CA ASP A 214 -11.33 21.42 13.21
C ASP A 214 -12.68 21.32 12.48
N GLN A 215 -12.77 20.44 11.49
CA GLN A 215 -13.99 20.19 10.73
C GLN A 215 -15.15 19.72 11.63
N PHE A 216 -14.90 18.82 12.58
CA PHE A 216 -15.95 18.21 13.40
C PHE A 216 -16.15 18.87 14.77
N SER A 217 -15.24 19.75 15.20
CA SER A 217 -15.25 20.34 16.56
C SER A 217 -16.57 21.02 16.90
N ALA A 218 -17.11 21.85 16.01
CA ALA A 218 -18.38 22.55 16.25
C ALA A 218 -19.55 21.58 16.47
N GLN A 219 -19.61 20.51 15.68
CA GLN A 219 -20.66 19.49 15.79
C GLN A 219 -20.49 18.66 17.06
N LEU A 220 -19.26 18.26 17.38
CA LEU A 220 -18.93 17.54 18.61
C LEU A 220 -19.32 18.36 19.85
N LEU A 221 -19.00 19.66 19.88
CA LEU A 221 -19.40 20.57 20.96
C LEU A 221 -20.92 20.64 21.12
N LYS A 222 -21.68 20.71 20.02
CA LYS A 222 -23.15 20.69 20.06
C LYS A 222 -23.69 19.39 20.65
N ILE A 223 -23.10 18.24 20.29
CA ILE A 223 -23.49 16.93 20.84
C ILE A 223 -23.16 16.86 22.33
N PHE A 224 -21.97 17.31 22.73
CA PHE A 224 -21.51 17.29 24.11
C PHE A 224 -22.36 18.17 25.02
N LYS A 225 -22.80 19.34 24.57
CA LYS A 225 -23.73 20.21 25.32
C LYS A 225 -25.12 19.59 25.53
N LYS A 226 -25.55 18.67 24.67
CA LYS A 226 -26.84 17.98 24.78
C LYS A 226 -26.80 16.73 25.66
N LYS A 227 -25.61 16.24 26.03
CA LYS A 227 -25.47 15.04 26.83
C LYS A 227 -25.89 15.34 28.28
N GLY A 228 -26.53 14.39 28.96
CA GLY A 228 -26.93 14.50 30.38
C GLY A 228 -26.06 13.68 31.33
N GLY A 229 -26.34 13.77 32.63
CA GLY A 229 -25.69 12.96 33.68
C GLY A 229 -24.30 13.46 34.12
N THR A 230 -23.59 12.64 34.89
CA THR A 230 -22.28 12.98 35.49
C THR A 230 -21.19 13.30 34.44
N GLY A 231 -21.26 12.66 33.26
CA GLY A 231 -20.39 12.98 32.13
C GLY A 231 -20.62 14.39 31.58
N ALA A 232 -21.86 14.86 31.57
CA ALA A 232 -22.22 16.20 31.10
C ALA A 232 -21.72 17.30 32.04
N GLN A 233 -21.76 17.06 33.35
CA GLN A 233 -21.24 18.01 34.35
C GLN A 233 -19.74 18.24 34.17
N LYS A 234 -18.97 17.17 33.94
CA LYS A 234 -17.52 17.27 33.63
C LYS A 234 -17.27 18.04 32.34
N ILE A 235 -18.01 17.73 31.28
CA ILE A 235 -17.92 18.44 29.99
C ILE A 235 -18.25 19.93 30.17
N THR A 236 -19.32 20.25 30.89
CA THR A 236 -19.76 21.64 31.13
C THR A 236 -18.72 22.43 31.93
N SER A 237 -18.10 21.80 32.93
CA SER A 237 -17.00 22.39 33.69
C SER A 237 -15.79 22.70 32.81
N ILE A 238 -15.40 21.75 31.94
CA ILE A 238 -14.29 21.97 30.98
C ILE A 238 -14.64 23.12 30.01
N LEU A 239 -15.87 23.14 29.47
CA LEU A 239 -16.30 24.18 28.55
C LEU A 239 -16.36 25.57 29.21
N SER A 240 -16.79 25.68 30.47
CA SER A 240 -16.83 26.97 31.17
C SER A 240 -15.43 27.54 31.40
N VAL A 241 -14.46 26.68 31.73
CA VAL A 241 -13.04 27.08 31.86
C VAL A 241 -12.48 27.55 30.52
N MET A 242 -12.85 26.89 29.42
CA MET A 242 -12.45 27.31 28.07
C MET A 242 -13.02 28.69 27.69
N ASP A 243 -14.30 28.94 27.99
CA ASP A 243 -14.96 30.23 27.71
C ASP A 243 -14.35 31.37 28.56
N GLN A 244 -14.01 31.11 29.83
CA GLN A 244 -13.35 32.08 30.71
C GLN A 244 -11.91 32.44 30.26
N ASN A 245 -11.19 31.48 29.69
CA ASN A 245 -9.85 31.72 29.16
C ASN A 245 -9.87 32.49 27.83
N ALA A 246 -10.94 32.36 27.05
CA ALA A 246 -11.14 33.12 25.83
C ALA A 246 -11.47 34.60 26.09
N THR A 247 -12.18 34.92 27.19
CA THR A 247 -12.48 36.29 27.60
C THR A 247 -11.27 37.00 28.23
N ARG A 248 -10.46 36.29 29.02
CA ARG A 248 -9.21 36.86 29.61
C ARG A 248 -8.11 37.23 28.61
N LYS A 249 -8.11 36.65 27.41
CA LYS A 249 -7.12 36.98 26.35
C LYS A 249 -7.51 38.19 25.49
N LYS A 250 -8.69 38.78 25.72
CA LYS A 250 -9.21 39.95 24.97
C LYS A 250 -9.10 41.27 25.74
N THR A 251 -8.59 41.22 26.97
CA THR A 251 -8.24 42.36 27.84
C THR A 251 -6.74 42.48 27.94
#